data_AF-A0A5E4X5X5-F1
#
_entry.id   AF-A0A5E4X5X5-F1
#
_cell.length_a   1.000
_cell.length_b   1.000
_cell.length_c   1.000
_cell.angle_alpha   90.00
_cell.angle_beta   90.00
_cell.angle_gamma   90.00
#
_symmetry.space_group_name_H-M   'P 1'
#
loop_
_entity.id
_entity.type
_entity.pdbx_description
1 polymer ?
#
loop_
_entity_poly.entity_id
_entity_poly.type
_entity_poly.pdbx_seq_one_letter_code
_entity_poly.pdbx_strand_id
1 'polypeptide(L)'
;MSDQHCDTPACQEAADRAVKKVFAILGVDVDVPEQVEEFREDLRFGRRMRKAADHGFLALVGLVAVALGAAVWAGITSKLGGH
;
A
#
# COMPACT_ATOMS: atom_id res chain seq x y z
N MET A 1 -18.00 -25.58 14.78
CA MET A 1 -18.34 -24.16 14.53
C MET A 1 -19.72 -24.17 13.92
N SER A 2 -20.74 -23.78 14.66
CA SER A 2 -22.11 -23.78 14.13
C SER A 2 -22.24 -22.57 13.20
N ASP A 3 -22.43 -22.84 11.91
CA ASP A 3 -22.89 -21.82 10.95
C ASP A 3 -24.29 -21.39 11.35
N GLN A 4 -24.38 -20.31 12.12
CA GLN A 4 -25.64 -19.67 12.41
C GLN A 4 -25.98 -18.78 11.21
N HIS A 5 -26.80 -19.29 10.29
CA HIS A 5 -27.35 -18.50 9.19
C HIS A 5 -28.22 -17.39 9.79
N CYS A 6 -27.69 -16.17 9.76
CA CYS A 6 -28.31 -14.97 10.31
C CYS A 6 -29.26 -14.34 9.28
N ASP A 7 -30.32 -15.06 8.90
CA ASP A 7 -31.32 -14.60 7.91
C ASP A 7 -32.50 -13.84 8.54
N THR A 8 -32.47 -13.60 9.85
CA THR A 8 -33.54 -12.83 10.49
C THR A 8 -33.39 -11.33 10.20
N PRO A 9 -34.50 -10.57 10.07
CA PRO A 9 -34.45 -9.12 9.87
C PRO A 9 -33.62 -8.39 10.95
N ALA A 10 -33.67 -8.86 12.19
CA ALA A 10 -32.91 -8.29 13.30
C ALA A 10 -31.39 -8.48 13.12
N CYS A 11 -30.95 -9.62 12.56
CA CYS A 11 -29.55 -9.85 12.26
C CYS A 11 -29.05 -8.94 11.14
N GLN A 12 -29.84 -8.74 10.08
CA GLN A 12 -29.47 -7.83 8.99
C GLN A 12 -29.37 -6.38 9.47
N GLU A 13 -30.34 -5.92 10.26
CA GLU A 13 -30.33 -4.57 10.82
C GLU A 13 -29.13 -4.34 11.76
N ALA A 14 -28.75 -5.36 12.54
CA ALA A 14 -27.55 -5.32 13.37
C ALA A 14 -26.26 -5.23 12.53
N ALA A 15 -26.18 -5.99 11.43
CA ALA A 15 -25.05 -5.94 10.50
C ALA A 15 -24.93 -4.56 9.83
N ASP A 16 -26.04 -4.01 9.32
CA ASP A 16 -26.06 -2.70 8.69
C ASP A 16 -25.64 -1.59 9.66
N ARG A 17 -26.14 -1.63 10.91
CA ARG A 17 -25.72 -0.68 11.95
C ARG A 17 -24.23 -0.80 12.29
N ALA A 18 -23.70 -2.02 12.34
CA ALA A 18 -22.29 -2.24 12.61
C ALA A 18 -21.41 -1.65 11.50
N VAL A 19 -21.76 -1.90 10.24
CA VAL A 19 -21.05 -1.33 9.07
C VAL A 19 -21.12 0.20 9.09
N LYS A 20 -22.31 0.77 9.28
CA LYS A 20 -22.50 2.23 9.39
C LYS A 20 -21.61 2.84 10.47
N LYS A 21 -21.55 2.24 11.66
CA LYS A 21 -20.71 2.73 12.76
C LYS A 21 -19.22 2.68 12.42
N VAL A 22 -18.75 1.61 11.79
CA VAL A 22 -17.32 1.48 11.42
C VAL A 22 -16.93 2.54 10.41
N PHE A 23 -17.71 2.72 9.34
CA PHE A 23 -17.43 3.75 8.34
C PHE A 23 -17.55 5.16 8.91
N ALA A 24 -18.52 5.42 9.79
CA ALA A 24 -18.63 6.70 10.48
C ALA A 24 -17.41 7.02 11.36
N ILE A 25 -16.83 6.02 12.06
CA ILE A 25 -15.57 6.19 12.81
C ILE A 25 -14.42 6.58 11.87
N LEU A 26 -14.43 6.08 10.63
CA LEU A 26 -13.46 6.42 9.60
C LEU A 26 -13.76 7.75 8.89
N GLY A 27 -14.81 8.47 9.30
CA GLY A 27 -15.22 9.74 8.70
C GLY A 27 -15.97 9.60 7.38
N VAL A 28 -16.47 8.40 7.06
CA VAL A 28 -17.17 8.10 5.80
C VAL A 28 -18.65 7.84 6.07
N ASP A 29 -19.52 8.58 5.41
CA ASP A 29 -20.95 8.29 5.38
C ASP A 29 -21.28 7.27 4.27
N VAL A 30 -21.73 6.07 4.65
CA VAL A 30 -22.06 4.99 3.70
C VAL A 30 -23.35 5.24 2.92
N ASP A 31 -24.20 6.15 3.40
CA ASP A 31 -25.42 6.54 2.70
C ASP A 31 -25.11 7.56 1.58
N VAL A 32 -23.87 8.08 1.52
CA VAL A 32 -23.38 8.98 0.48
C VAL A 32 -22.41 8.23 -0.45
N PRO A 33 -22.82 7.87 -1.68
CA PRO A 33 -22.01 7.03 -2.56
C PRO A 33 -20.68 7.66 -2.98
N GLU A 34 -20.61 8.99 -3.06
CA GLU A 34 -19.38 9.74 -3.36
C GLU A 34 -18.29 9.50 -2.29
N GLN A 35 -18.64 9.61 -1.01
CA GLN A 35 -17.68 9.42 0.10
C GLN A 35 -17.17 7.97 0.17
N VAL A 36 -18.03 7.00 -0.15
CA VAL A 36 -17.62 5.59 -0.22
C VAL A 36 -16.61 5.37 -1.35
N GLU A 37 -16.80 6.01 -2.49
CA GLU A 37 -15.89 5.87 -3.62
C GLU A 37 -14.55 6.56 -3.36
N GLU A 38 -14.55 7.77 -2.79
CA GLU A 38 -13.33 8.47 -2.35
C GLU A 38 -12.52 7.59 -1.37
N PHE A 39 -13.18 7.02 -0.36
CA PHE A 39 -12.55 6.10 0.59
C PHE A 39 -11.98 4.84 -0.09
N ARG A 40 -12.67 4.30 -1.10
CA ARG A 40 -12.16 3.15 -1.89
C ARG A 40 -10.95 3.54 -2.72
N GLU A 41 -10.93 4.74 -3.29
CA GLU A 41 -9.78 5.27 -4.03
C GLU A 41 -8.56 5.44 -3.13
N ASP A 42 -8.73 5.95 -1.91
CA ASP A 42 -7.65 6.09 -0.92
C ASP A 42 -7.01 4.75 -0.54
N LEU A 43 -7.83 3.71 -0.28
CA LEU A 43 -7.33 2.36 0.00
C LEU A 43 -6.57 1.76 -1.20
N ARG A 44 -7.06 2.05 -2.42
CA ARG A 44 -6.44 1.60 -3.66
C ARG A 44 -5.14 2.36 -3.94
N PHE A 45 -5.09 3.64 -3.61
CA PHE A 45 -3.90 4.49 -3.71
C PHE A 45 -2.82 4.01 -2.74
N GLY A 46 -3.14 3.73 -1.48
CA GLY A 46 -2.18 3.21 -0.50
C GLY A 46 -1.49 1.91 -0.96
N ARG A 47 -2.23 0.99 -1.61
CA ARG A 47 -1.65 -0.24 -2.19
C ARG A 47 -0.72 0.06 -3.37
N ARG A 48 -1.09 0.99 -4.25
CA ARG A 48 -0.25 1.41 -5.39
C ARG A 48 1.01 2.14 -4.92
N MET A 49 0.90 3.03 -3.95
CA MET A 49 2.00 3.83 -3.42
C MET A 49 3.03 2.95 -2.72
N ARG A 50 2.59 1.98 -1.90
CA ARG A 50 3.49 1.00 -1.28
C ARG A 50 4.24 0.15 -2.31
N LYS A 51 3.56 -0.29 -3.37
CA LYS A 51 4.19 -1.05 -4.47
C LYS A 51 5.20 -0.20 -5.27
N ALA A 52 4.90 1.09 -5.46
CA ALA A 52 5.83 2.02 -6.10
C ALA A 52 7.06 2.30 -5.22
N ALA A 53 6.87 2.45 -3.90
CA ALA A 53 7.96 2.62 -2.94
C ALA A 53 8.90 1.40 -2.90
N ASP A 54 8.36 0.18 -2.91
CA ASP A 54 9.17 -1.05 -2.94
C ASP A 54 10.07 -1.11 -4.19
N HIS A 55 9.52 -0.77 -5.36
CA HIS A 55 10.31 -0.68 -6.60
C HIS A 55 11.31 0.48 -6.59
N GLY A 56 10.92 1.64 -6.05
CA GLY A 56 11.80 2.81 -5.94
C GLY A 56 12.99 2.57 -5.03
N PHE A 57 12.78 1.87 -3.91
CA PHE A 57 13.84 1.50 -2.98
C PHE A 57 14.85 0.56 -3.63
N LEU A 58 14.40 -0.46 -4.35
CA LEU A 58 15.29 -1.37 -5.09
C LEU A 58 16.07 -0.64 -6.19
N ALA A 59 15.42 0.28 -6.92
CA ALA A 59 16.10 1.09 -7.93
C ALA A 59 17.19 1.99 -7.33
N LEU A 60 16.92 2.63 -6.18
CA LEU A 60 17.90 3.43 -5.45
C LEU A 60 19.09 2.60 -4.99
N VAL A 61 18.84 1.43 -4.39
CA VAL A 61 19.90 0.50 -3.95
C VAL A 61 20.74 0.04 -5.15
N GLY A 62 20.11 -0.30 -6.27
CA GLY A 62 20.80 -0.68 -7.50
C GLY A 62 21.70 0.44 -8.03
N LEU A 63 21.22 1.68 -8.02
CA LEU A 63 22.00 2.85 -8.44
C LEU A 63 23.23 3.06 -7.55
N VAL A 64 23.06 2.95 -6.23
CA VAL A 64 24.18 3.06 -5.27
C VAL A 64 25.19 1.92 -5.51
N ALA A 65 24.74 0.69 -5.68
CA ALA A 65 25.62 -0.45 -5.92
C ALA A 65 26.43 -0.28 -7.22
N VAL A 66 25.80 0.17 -8.30
CA VAL A 66 26.48 0.46 -9.59
C VAL A 66 27.50 1.59 -9.42
N ALA A 67 27.13 2.68 -8.73
CA ALA A 67 28.04 3.80 -8.49
C ALA A 67 29.28 3.37 -7.69
N LEU A 68 29.09 2.56 -6.63
CA LEU A 68 30.18 2.02 -5.83
C LEU A 68 31.05 1.06 -6.65
N GLY A 69 30.45 0.16 -7.44
CA GLY A 69 31.18 -0.75 -8.32
C GLY A 69 32.02 0.00 -9.36
N ALA A 70 31.47 1.05 -9.97
CA ALA A 70 32.19 1.90 -10.90
C ALA A 70 33.35 2.64 -10.23
N ALA A 71 33.15 3.17 -9.01
CA ALA A 71 34.20 3.84 -8.25
C ALA A 71 35.34 2.88 -7.87
N VAL A 72 35.00 1.66 -7.42
CA VAL A 72 35.99 0.62 -7.12
C VAL A 72 36.77 0.23 -8.38
N TRP A 73 36.08 0.02 -9.50
CA TRP A 73 36.72 -0.32 -10.78
C TRP A 73 37.65 0.79 -11.27
N ALA A 74 37.20 2.05 -11.26
CA ALA A 74 38.01 3.21 -11.61
C ALA A 74 39.24 3.34 -10.69
N GLY A 75 39.08 3.06 -9.40
CA GLY A 75 40.18 3.00 -8.44
C GLY A 75 41.22 1.93 -8.83
N ILE A 76 40.77 0.70 -9.13
CA ILE A 76 41.65 -0.40 -9.53
C ILE A 76 42.36 -0.10 -10.85
N THR A 77 41.65 0.37 -11.87
CA THR A 77 42.26 0.70 -13.17
C THR A 77 43.21 1.89 -13.08
N SER A 78 42.96 2.86 -12.20
CA SER A 78 43.90 3.96 -11.96
C SER A 78 45.22 3.51 -11.33
N LYS A 79 45.20 2.40 -10.58
CA LYS A 79 46.40 1.79 -9.99
C LYS A 79 47.12 0.86 -10.97
N LEU A 80 46.39 0.20 -11.87
CA LEU A 80 46.96 -0.71 -12.87
C LEU A 80 47.41 -0.01 -14.17
N GLY A 81 46.80 1.12 -14.53
CA GLY A 81 47.16 1.94 -15.69
C GLY A 81 48.03 3.15 -15.34
N GLY A 82 48.59 3.19 -14.13
CA GLY A 82 49.59 4.17 -13.75
C GLY A 82 50.93 3.82 -14.39
N HIS A 83 51.09 4.24 -15.66
CA HIS A 83 52.08 3.87 -16.70
C HIS A 83 51.73 2.63 -17.50
#